data_AF-A0A1V5B6F5-F1
#
_entry.id   AF-A0A1V5B6F5-F1
#
_cell.length_a   1.000
_cell.length_b   1.000
_cell.length_c   1.000
_cell.angle_alpha   90.00
_cell.angle_beta   90.00
_cell.angle_gamma   90.00
#
_symmetry.space_group_name_H-M   'P 1'
#
loop_
_entity.id
_entity.type
_entity.pdbx_description
1 polymer ?
#
loop_
_entity_poly.entity_id
_entity_poly.type
_entity_poly.pdbx_seq_one_letter_code
_entity_poly.pdbx_strand_id
1 'polypeptide(L)'
;MPNKSEDTADEDIESYLTEDERRRLVASLHDFLAWIGVQPPDEIEIDREVMRKEIEKFDLKEKEIPPEIHLDKGIIDLRKLIWRLVNAKKLTEREENEIKDLINILKTREDQDEETLKGAKLTRQEAKQLYNETEAIIRSLLELKGILEKKKANEYEKADVIKNKVDEIKRWNDYVEQIEK
;
A
#
# COMPACT_ATOMS: atom_id res chain seq x y z
N MET A 1 48.09 38.32 -1.27
CA MET A 1 46.83 37.69 -0.83
C MET A 1 46.20 37.05 -2.05
N PRO A 2 46.15 35.71 -2.16
CA PRO A 2 45.45 35.07 -3.25
C PRO A 2 43.98 34.84 -2.86
N ASN A 3 43.15 35.01 -3.88
CA ASN A 3 41.69 35.07 -3.85
C ASN A 3 41.11 33.68 -3.48
N LYS A 4 40.43 33.57 -2.33
CA LYS A 4 39.59 32.41 -1.98
C LYS A 4 38.16 32.72 -2.43
N SER A 5 37.84 32.42 -3.68
CA SER A 5 36.44 32.52 -4.14
C SER A 5 36.10 31.59 -5.31
N GLU A 6 36.89 30.54 -5.56
CA GLU A 6 36.59 29.56 -6.62
C GLU A 6 36.23 28.16 -6.07
N ASP A 7 36.46 27.85 -4.79
CA ASP A 7 36.27 26.49 -4.24
C ASP A 7 34.80 26.11 -3.93
N THR A 8 33.83 27.04 -3.94
CA THR A 8 32.46 26.75 -3.46
C THR A 8 31.50 26.22 -4.53
N ALA A 9 31.82 26.35 -5.83
CA ALA A 9 30.92 25.94 -6.91
C ALA A 9 31.04 24.45 -7.25
N ASP A 10 32.23 23.87 -7.07
CA ASP A 10 32.51 22.46 -7.38
C ASP A 10 32.01 21.51 -6.27
N GLU A 11 32.08 21.91 -5.00
CA GLU A 11 31.51 21.16 -3.87
C GLU A 11 29.98 21.02 -3.97
N ASP A 12 29.30 22.03 -4.54
CA ASP A 12 27.85 22.00 -4.71
C ASP A 12 27.41 20.96 -5.75
N ILE A 13 28.13 20.78 -6.86
CA ILE A 13 27.80 19.81 -7.94
C ILE A 13 28.05 18.36 -7.50
N GLU A 14 29.11 18.11 -6.72
CA GLU A 14 29.40 16.80 -6.14
C GLU A 14 28.39 16.34 -5.08
N SER A 15 27.44 17.19 -4.68
CA SER A 15 26.34 16.78 -3.80
C SER A 15 25.11 16.25 -4.56
N TYR A 16 24.97 16.59 -5.85
CA TYR A 16 23.81 16.26 -6.67
C TYR A 16 23.87 14.87 -7.28
N LEU A 17 22.69 14.25 -7.36
CA LEU A 17 22.49 12.96 -7.99
C LEU A 17 22.83 13.03 -9.47
N THR A 18 23.79 12.19 -9.91
CA THR A 18 24.11 12.04 -11.33
C THR A 18 23.04 11.24 -12.05
N GLU A 19 22.97 11.40 -13.37
CA GLU A 19 22.00 10.67 -14.19
C GLU A 19 22.22 9.15 -14.16
N ASP A 20 23.46 8.70 -13.95
CA ASP A 20 23.78 7.28 -13.80
C ASP A 20 23.28 6.71 -12.47
N GLU A 21 23.50 7.45 -11.36
CA GLU A 21 22.96 7.08 -10.05
C GLU A 21 21.44 7.08 -10.06
N ARG A 22 20.83 8.06 -10.74
CA ARG A 22 19.39 8.16 -10.93
C ARG A 22 18.82 6.90 -11.60
N ARG A 23 19.38 6.51 -12.76
CA ARG A 23 18.94 5.30 -13.46
C ARG A 23 19.07 4.05 -12.61
N ARG A 24 20.13 3.95 -11.79
CA ARG A 24 20.31 2.81 -10.86
C ARG A 24 19.27 2.80 -9.75
N LEU A 25 18.96 3.94 -9.14
CA LEU A 25 17.93 4.04 -8.09
C LEU A 25 16.56 3.66 -8.64
N VAL A 26 16.16 4.21 -9.79
CA VAL A 26 14.87 3.88 -10.41
C VAL A 26 14.81 2.40 -10.81
N ALA A 27 15.88 1.85 -11.39
CA ALA A 27 15.90 0.42 -11.71
C ALA A 27 15.82 -0.47 -10.44
N SER A 28 16.49 -0.07 -9.36
CA SER A 28 16.46 -0.77 -8.07
C SER A 28 15.07 -0.76 -7.44
N LEU A 29 14.30 0.33 -7.60
CA LEU A 29 12.91 0.38 -7.12
C LEU A 29 12.04 -0.72 -7.74
N HIS A 30 12.38 -1.24 -8.92
CA HIS A 30 11.64 -2.29 -9.62
C HIS A 30 12.23 -3.69 -9.43
N ASP A 31 13.35 -3.82 -8.70
CA ASP A 31 13.93 -5.13 -8.40
C ASP A 31 13.12 -5.84 -7.32
N PHE A 32 12.72 -7.08 -7.61
CA PHE A 32 11.86 -7.90 -6.77
C PHE A 32 12.40 -8.09 -5.34
N LEU A 33 13.72 -8.07 -5.17
CA LEU A 33 14.36 -8.28 -3.87
C LEU A 33 14.69 -7.00 -3.11
N ALA A 34 14.52 -5.82 -3.71
CA ALA A 34 14.91 -4.54 -3.12
C ALA A 34 14.19 -4.28 -1.78
N TRP A 35 12.95 -4.74 -1.64
CA TRP A 35 12.10 -4.42 -0.50
C TRP A 35 12.13 -5.49 0.62
N ILE A 36 13.00 -6.51 0.50
CA ILE A 36 13.11 -7.55 1.54
C ILE A 36 13.72 -6.93 2.79
N GLY A 37 13.00 -7.04 3.91
CA GLY A 37 13.42 -6.48 5.20
C GLY A 37 12.98 -5.03 5.42
N VAL A 38 12.54 -4.33 4.37
CA VAL A 38 11.92 -3.01 4.47
C VAL A 38 10.63 -3.13 5.29
N GLN A 39 10.43 -2.19 6.20
CA GLN A 39 9.23 -2.08 7.01
C GLN A 39 8.28 -1.04 6.40
N PRO A 40 6.96 -1.24 6.49
CA PRO A 40 6.00 -0.17 6.23
C PRO A 40 6.38 1.10 7.01
N PRO A 41 6.17 2.29 6.44
CA PRO A 41 6.42 3.53 7.15
C PRO A 41 5.48 3.61 8.35
N ASP A 42 5.95 4.24 9.43
CA ASP A 42 5.14 4.38 10.65
C ASP A 42 3.90 5.24 10.37
N GLU A 43 4.12 6.36 9.69
CA GLU A 43 3.10 7.33 9.33
C GLU A 43 3.21 7.70 7.85
N ILE A 44 2.08 8.07 7.26
CA ILE A 44 2.05 8.63 5.91
C ILE A 44 1.14 9.86 5.89
N GLU A 45 1.63 10.93 5.28
CA GLU A 45 0.84 12.12 5.00
C GLU A 45 0.00 11.92 3.74
N ILE A 46 -1.30 12.20 3.86
CA ILE A 46 -2.28 12.17 2.78
C ILE A 46 -3.00 13.52 2.76
N ASP A 47 -3.31 14.00 1.55
CA ASP A 47 -4.11 15.20 1.36
C ASP A 47 -5.45 15.09 2.13
N ARG A 48 -5.73 16.10 2.96
CA ARG A 48 -6.93 16.13 3.81
C ARG A 48 -8.23 16.14 2.99
N GLU A 49 -8.21 16.71 1.79
CA GLU A 49 -9.36 16.71 0.89
C GLU A 49 -9.61 15.31 0.33
N VAL A 50 -8.55 14.54 0.05
CA VAL A 50 -8.68 13.12 -0.32
C VAL A 50 -9.29 12.34 0.84
N MET A 51 -8.77 12.52 2.06
CA MET A 51 -9.34 11.87 3.24
C MET A 51 -10.82 12.22 3.45
N ARG A 52 -11.20 13.51 3.34
CA ARG A 52 -12.59 13.94 3.50
C ARG A 52 -13.51 13.30 2.47
N LYS A 53 -13.10 13.25 1.19
CA LYS A 53 -13.89 12.61 0.13
C LYS A 53 -14.14 11.14 0.41
N GLU A 54 -13.15 10.41 0.93
CA GLU A 54 -13.34 9.01 1.31
C GLU A 54 -14.32 8.86 2.49
N ILE A 55 -14.25 9.76 3.49
CA ILE A 55 -15.22 9.76 4.61
C ILE A 55 -16.66 10.02 4.12
N GLU A 56 -16.83 11.01 3.22
CA GLU A 56 -18.13 11.35 2.64
C GLU A 56 -18.68 10.22 1.76
N LYS A 57 -17.83 9.56 0.97
CA LYS A 57 -18.20 8.43 0.10
C LYS A 57 -18.84 7.26 0.84
N PHE A 58 -18.42 7.03 2.09
CA PHE A 58 -18.94 5.93 2.92
C PHE A 58 -19.91 6.40 4.03
N ASP A 59 -20.29 7.68 4.05
CA ASP A 59 -21.12 8.30 5.10
C ASP A 59 -20.65 7.95 6.52
N LEU A 60 -19.32 7.98 6.71
CA LEU A 60 -18.70 7.53 7.95
C LEU A 60 -18.93 8.54 9.08
N LYS A 61 -19.40 8.03 10.22
CA LYS A 61 -19.41 8.80 11.47
C LYS A 61 -18.02 8.79 12.08
N GLU A 62 -17.69 9.82 12.86
CA GLU A 62 -16.39 9.95 13.53
C GLU A 62 -15.99 8.70 14.34
N LYS A 63 -16.96 8.03 14.99
CA LYS A 63 -16.75 6.79 15.75
C LYS A 63 -16.42 5.54 14.91
N GLU A 64 -16.65 5.61 13.60
CA GLU A 64 -16.40 4.50 12.65
C GLU A 64 -15.06 4.66 11.94
N ILE A 65 -14.42 5.82 12.10
CA ILE A 65 -13.09 6.08 11.57
C ILE A 65 -12.08 5.25 12.40
N PRO A 66 -11.23 4.44 11.73
CA PRO A 66 -10.16 3.75 12.41
C PRO A 66 -9.27 4.71 13.20
N PRO A 67 -8.83 4.35 14.41
CA PRO A 67 -7.99 5.23 15.25
C PRO A 67 -6.62 5.53 14.64
N GLU A 68 -6.21 4.77 13.62
CA GLU A 68 -4.99 5.02 12.85
C GLU A 68 -5.12 6.17 11.85
N ILE A 69 -6.33 6.69 11.60
CA ILE A 69 -6.58 7.77 10.63
C ILE A 69 -6.83 9.07 11.38
N HIS A 70 -5.90 10.03 11.24
CA HIS A 70 -5.94 11.35 11.87
C HIS A 70 -6.34 12.41 10.85
N LEU A 71 -7.66 12.63 10.69
CA LEU A 71 -8.22 13.57 9.69
C LEU A 71 -7.76 15.02 9.88
N ASP A 72 -7.60 15.45 11.14
CA ASP A 72 -7.17 16.80 11.51
C ASP A 72 -5.75 17.09 11.04
N LYS A 73 -4.90 16.06 11.04
CA LYS A 73 -3.50 16.13 10.63
C LYS A 73 -3.29 15.81 9.16
N GLY A 74 -4.17 14.99 8.57
CA GLY A 74 -3.92 14.40 7.25
C GLY A 74 -2.89 13.28 7.33
N ILE A 75 -2.89 12.50 8.43
CA ILE A 75 -1.89 11.44 8.68
C ILE A 75 -2.60 10.11 8.88
N ILE A 76 -2.02 9.04 8.33
CA ILE A 76 -2.39 7.66 8.64
C ILE A 76 -1.20 6.98 9.32
N ASP A 77 -1.43 6.37 10.49
CA ASP A 77 -0.47 5.47 11.16
C ASP A 77 -0.39 4.14 10.38
N LEU A 78 0.23 4.15 9.20
CA LEU A 78 0.13 3.09 8.20
C LEU A 78 0.59 1.73 8.74
N ARG A 79 1.70 1.68 9.47
CA ARG A 79 2.18 0.43 10.07
C ARG A 79 1.18 -0.17 11.06
N LYS A 80 0.57 0.66 11.91
CA LYS A 80 -0.44 0.20 12.88
C LYS A 80 -1.70 -0.28 12.16
N LEU A 81 -2.12 0.45 11.14
CA LEU A 81 -3.29 0.09 10.33
C LEU A 81 -3.08 -1.26 9.65
N ILE A 82 -1.95 -1.44 8.98
CA ILE A 82 -1.59 -2.71 8.34
C ILE A 82 -1.53 -3.83 9.38
N TRP A 83 -0.91 -3.62 10.54
CA TRP A 83 -0.86 -4.63 11.60
C TRP A 83 -2.27 -5.02 12.06
N ARG A 84 -3.18 -4.07 12.27
CA ARG A 84 -4.58 -4.34 12.61
C ARG A 84 -5.27 -5.18 11.54
N LEU A 85 -5.09 -4.84 10.27
CA LEU A 85 -5.69 -5.53 9.13
C LEU A 85 -5.13 -6.94 8.94
N VAL A 86 -3.82 -7.14 9.10
CA VAL A 86 -3.17 -8.47 9.03
C VAL A 86 -3.71 -9.41 10.12
N ASN A 87 -3.98 -8.89 11.32
CA ASN A 87 -4.48 -9.65 12.45
C ASN A 87 -6.00 -9.73 12.53
N ALA A 88 -6.72 -9.10 11.58
CA ALA A 88 -8.17 -9.13 11.55
C ALA A 88 -8.67 -10.55 11.21
N LYS A 89 -9.57 -11.09 12.03
CA LYS A 89 -10.16 -12.43 11.81
C LYS A 89 -11.02 -12.49 10.54
N LYS A 90 -11.68 -11.38 10.22
CA LYS A 90 -12.54 -11.22 9.03
C LYS A 90 -12.56 -9.75 8.65
N LEU A 91 -12.46 -9.48 7.36
CA LEU A 91 -12.67 -8.15 6.79
C LEU A 91 -14.12 -8.02 6.33
N THR A 92 -14.72 -6.88 6.62
CA THR A 92 -16.01 -6.48 6.04
C THR A 92 -15.83 -6.00 4.59
N GLU A 93 -16.90 -6.03 3.80
CA GLU A 93 -16.87 -5.51 2.41
C GLU A 93 -16.48 -4.03 2.37
N ARG A 94 -16.85 -3.27 3.41
CA ARG A 94 -16.45 -1.86 3.56
C ARG A 94 -14.95 -1.73 3.74
N GLU A 95 -14.38 -2.45 4.72
CA GLU A 95 -12.92 -2.43 4.97
C GLU A 95 -12.13 -2.89 3.74
N GLU A 96 -12.65 -3.81 2.93
CA GLU A 96 -12.00 -4.17 1.67
C GLU A 96 -11.97 -3.04 0.66
N ASN A 97 -13.05 -2.28 0.53
CA ASN A 97 -13.08 -1.14 -0.35
C ASN A 97 -12.17 -0.03 0.17
N GLU A 98 -12.16 0.22 1.48
CA GLU A 98 -11.21 1.14 2.14
C GLU A 98 -9.75 0.72 1.88
N ILE A 99 -9.43 -0.59 1.94
CA ILE A 99 -8.09 -1.10 1.58
C ILE A 99 -7.76 -0.84 0.11
N LYS A 100 -8.71 -1.04 -0.81
CA LYS A 100 -8.50 -0.76 -2.25
C LYS A 100 -8.26 0.72 -2.49
N ASP A 101 -9.03 1.59 -1.82
CA ASP A 101 -8.86 3.04 -1.92
C ASP A 101 -7.48 3.46 -1.37
N LEU A 102 -7.06 2.89 -0.23
CA LEU A 102 -5.71 3.10 0.31
C LEU A 102 -4.62 2.60 -0.64
N ILE A 103 -4.79 1.44 -1.28
CA ILE A 103 -3.86 0.95 -2.31
C ILE A 103 -3.75 1.96 -3.46
N ASN A 104 -4.86 2.54 -3.93
CA ASN A 104 -4.83 3.52 -5.01
C ASN A 104 -4.10 4.81 -4.60
N ILE A 105 -4.33 5.29 -3.37
CA ILE A 105 -3.64 6.45 -2.81
C ILE A 105 -2.13 6.20 -2.72
N LEU A 106 -1.72 5.07 -2.14
CA LEU A 106 -0.32 4.68 -2.03
C LEU A 106 0.34 4.49 -3.39
N LYS A 107 -0.38 3.93 -4.38
CA LYS A 107 0.13 3.77 -5.74
C LYS A 107 0.33 5.13 -6.42
N THR A 108 -0.60 6.06 -6.24
CA THR A 108 -0.46 7.42 -6.76
C THR A 108 0.78 8.11 -6.21
N ARG A 109 1.06 7.91 -4.90
CA ARG A 109 2.27 8.45 -4.28
C ARG A 109 3.55 7.75 -4.76
N GLU A 110 3.55 6.42 -4.87
CA GLU A 110 4.67 5.66 -5.46
C GLU A 110 5.03 6.20 -6.85
N ASP A 111 4.02 6.41 -7.71
CA ASP A 111 4.22 6.92 -9.05
C ASP A 111 4.78 8.36 -9.04
N GLN A 112 4.32 9.22 -8.11
CA GLN A 112 4.84 10.58 -7.94
C GLN A 112 6.29 10.61 -7.44
N ASP A 113 6.62 9.75 -6.48
CA ASP A 113 7.98 9.65 -5.95
C ASP A 113 8.94 9.14 -7.02
N GLU A 114 8.52 8.14 -7.81
CA GLU A 114 9.33 7.62 -8.92
C GLU A 114 9.55 8.69 -10.02
N GLU A 115 8.52 9.44 -10.41
CA GLU A 115 8.67 10.54 -11.37
C GLU A 115 9.57 11.66 -10.82
N THR A 116 9.50 11.95 -9.52
CA THR A 116 10.40 12.88 -8.85
C THR A 116 11.84 12.36 -8.88
N LEU A 117 12.05 11.07 -8.60
CA LEU A 117 13.35 10.41 -8.74
C LEU A 117 13.86 10.42 -10.18
N LYS A 118 12.99 10.41 -11.21
CA LYS A 118 13.39 10.49 -12.61
C LYS A 118 13.74 11.90 -13.09
N GLY A 119 13.03 12.92 -12.60
CA GLY A 119 13.07 14.25 -13.21
C GLY A 119 13.65 15.36 -12.33
N ALA A 120 13.55 15.25 -11.01
CA ALA A 120 13.87 16.36 -10.12
C ALA A 120 15.38 16.51 -9.91
N LYS A 121 15.82 17.77 -9.70
CA LYS A 121 17.19 18.07 -9.27
C LYS A 121 17.30 17.79 -7.77
N LEU A 122 17.84 16.63 -7.44
CA LEU A 122 17.96 16.13 -6.06
C LEU A 122 19.44 15.99 -5.68
N THR A 123 19.77 16.31 -4.44
CA THR A 123 21.01 15.86 -3.81
C THR A 123 20.97 14.34 -3.63
N ARG A 124 22.13 13.70 -3.49
CA ARG A 124 22.21 12.26 -3.17
C ARG A 124 21.45 11.91 -1.89
N GLN A 125 21.45 12.81 -0.90
CA GLN A 125 20.73 12.62 0.35
C GLN A 125 19.21 12.66 0.16
N GLU A 126 18.70 13.67 -0.55
CA GLU A 126 17.26 13.76 -0.86
C GLU A 126 16.80 12.58 -1.71
N ALA A 127 17.58 12.19 -2.72
CA ALA A 127 17.27 11.04 -3.55
C ALA A 127 17.24 9.74 -2.73
N LYS A 128 18.18 9.55 -1.81
CA LYS A 128 18.21 8.39 -0.91
C LYS A 128 17.01 8.38 0.04
N GLN A 129 16.64 9.53 0.58
CA GLN A 129 15.47 9.64 1.45
C GLN A 129 14.19 9.29 0.67
N LEU A 130 13.99 9.92 -0.49
CA LEU A 130 12.85 9.66 -1.35
C LEU A 130 12.79 8.18 -1.75
N TYR A 131 13.92 7.59 -2.17
CA TYR A 131 14.02 6.17 -2.48
C TYR A 131 13.56 5.27 -1.31
N ASN A 132 14.07 5.51 -0.10
CA ASN A 132 13.70 4.70 1.08
C ASN A 132 12.21 4.85 1.42
N GLU A 133 11.65 6.05 1.28
CA GLU A 133 10.22 6.30 1.47
C GLU A 133 9.40 5.53 0.44
N THR A 134 9.79 5.56 -0.84
CA THR A 134 9.13 4.81 -1.91
C THR A 134 9.21 3.29 -1.69
N GLU A 135 10.36 2.74 -1.26
CA GLU A 135 10.47 1.32 -0.92
C GLU A 135 9.51 0.92 0.21
N ALA A 136 9.38 1.76 1.24
CA ALA A 136 8.46 1.51 2.35
C ALA A 136 6.99 1.54 1.88
N ILE A 137 6.66 2.43 0.94
CA ILE A 137 5.33 2.47 0.29
C ILE A 137 5.08 1.21 -0.54
N ILE A 138 6.03 0.79 -1.37
CA ILE A 138 5.91 -0.44 -2.18
C ILE A 138 5.72 -1.66 -1.27
N ARG A 139 6.49 -1.73 -0.17
CA ARG A 139 6.32 -2.77 0.85
C ARG A 139 4.90 -2.79 1.43
N SER A 140 4.35 -1.62 1.75
CA SER A 140 3.00 -1.46 2.26
C SER A 140 1.94 -1.90 1.25
N LEU A 141 2.12 -1.54 -0.03
CA LEU A 141 1.28 -1.99 -1.14
C LEU A 141 1.25 -3.53 -1.24
N LEU A 142 2.40 -4.19 -1.08
CA LEU A 142 2.48 -5.64 -1.07
C LEU A 142 1.70 -6.27 0.10
N GLU A 143 1.78 -5.69 1.31
CA GLU A 143 1.02 -6.19 2.47
C GLU A 143 -0.48 -6.05 2.26
N LEU A 144 -0.93 -4.87 1.84
CA LEU A 144 -2.35 -4.60 1.60
C LEU A 144 -2.93 -5.48 0.49
N LYS A 145 -2.20 -5.66 -0.62
CA LYS A 145 -2.60 -6.61 -1.68
C LYS A 145 -2.64 -8.05 -1.14
N GLY A 146 -1.65 -8.45 -0.35
CA GLY A 146 -1.60 -9.78 0.26
C GLY A 146 -2.77 -10.05 1.20
N ILE A 147 -3.24 -9.02 1.93
CA ILE A 147 -4.45 -9.10 2.77
C ILE A 147 -5.69 -9.40 1.92
N LEU A 148 -5.88 -8.69 0.81
CA LEU A 148 -7.02 -8.90 -0.09
C LEU A 148 -6.99 -10.28 -0.76
N GLU A 149 -5.82 -10.74 -1.20
CA GLU A 149 -5.67 -12.06 -1.82
C GLU A 149 -5.96 -13.21 -0.85
N LYS A 150 -5.48 -13.12 0.41
CA LYS A 150 -5.82 -14.11 1.45
C LYS A 150 -7.32 -14.22 1.68
N LYS A 151 -8.04 -13.09 1.63
CA LYS A 151 -9.49 -13.10 1.81
C LYS A 151 -10.21 -13.76 0.63
N LYS A 152 -9.81 -13.45 -0.62
CA LYS A 152 -10.36 -14.11 -1.82
C LYS A 152 -10.18 -15.62 -1.77
N ALA A 153 -8.97 -16.09 -1.44
CA ALA A 153 -8.70 -17.52 -1.31
C ALA A 153 -9.64 -18.19 -0.30
N ASN A 154 -9.83 -17.58 0.88
CA ASN A 154 -10.76 -18.08 1.89
C ASN A 154 -12.24 -18.08 1.44
N GLU A 155 -12.65 -17.15 0.57
CA GLU A 155 -14.02 -17.12 0.02
C GLU A 155 -14.24 -18.24 -1.01
N TYR A 156 -13.29 -18.46 -1.91
CA TYR A 156 -13.34 -19.57 -2.88
C TYR A 156 -13.41 -20.92 -2.16
N GLU A 157 -12.56 -21.16 -1.16
CA GLU A 157 -12.58 -22.39 -0.36
C GLU A 157 -13.94 -22.63 0.31
N LYS A 158 -14.56 -21.57 0.86
CA LYS A 158 -15.90 -21.68 1.48
C LYS A 158 -16.99 -21.96 0.45
N ALA A 159 -16.93 -21.31 -0.72
CA ALA A 159 -17.90 -21.51 -1.78
C ALA A 159 -17.88 -22.97 -2.29
N ASP A 160 -16.69 -23.56 -2.44
CA ASP A 160 -16.53 -24.97 -2.84
C ASP A 160 -17.09 -25.93 -1.79
N VAL A 161 -16.84 -25.69 -0.50
CA VAL A 161 -17.42 -26.50 0.59
C VAL A 161 -18.94 -26.44 0.59
N ILE A 162 -19.53 -25.24 0.39
CA ILE A 162 -20.99 -25.07 0.32
C ILE A 162 -21.56 -25.82 -0.89
N LYS A 163 -20.93 -25.67 -2.05
CA LYS A 163 -21.34 -26.34 -3.29
C LYS A 163 -21.35 -27.87 -3.11
N ASN A 164 -20.29 -28.43 -2.53
CA ASN A 164 -20.21 -29.87 -2.26
C ASN A 164 -21.35 -30.36 -1.34
N LYS A 165 -21.66 -29.62 -0.27
CA LYS A 165 -22.80 -29.96 0.62
C LYS A 165 -24.15 -29.87 -0.08
N VAL A 166 -24.36 -28.85 -0.92
CA VAL A 166 -25.60 -28.71 -1.71
C VAL A 166 -25.76 -29.88 -2.67
N ASP A 167 -24.68 -30.31 -3.31
CA ASP A 167 -24.70 -31.46 -4.22
C ASP A 167 -24.95 -32.79 -3.47
N GLU A 168 -24.47 -32.94 -2.23
CA GLU A 168 -24.84 -34.07 -1.36
C GLU A 168 -26.33 -34.09 -1.01
N ILE A 169 -26.91 -32.94 -0.66
CA ILE A 169 -28.35 -32.83 -0.35
C ILE A 169 -29.20 -33.20 -1.57
N LYS A 170 -28.83 -32.73 -2.77
CA LYS A 170 -29.53 -33.10 -4.01
C LYS A 170 -29.48 -34.61 -4.25
N ARG A 171 -28.29 -35.21 -4.14
CA ARG A 171 -28.12 -36.67 -4.28
C ARG A 171 -28.97 -37.46 -3.26
N TRP A 172 -29.09 -36.94 -2.04
CA TRP A 172 -29.90 -37.58 -1.00
C TRP A 172 -31.41 -37.45 -1.30
N ASN A 173 -31.87 -36.29 -1.75
CA ASN A 173 -33.26 -36.09 -2.18
C ASN A 173 -33.61 -37.00 -3.37
N ASP A 174 -32.74 -37.08 -4.38
CA ASP A 174 -32.94 -37.97 -5.55
C ASP A 174 -33.03 -39.45 -5.13
N TYR A 175 -32.32 -39.84 -4.07
CA TYR A 175 -32.37 -41.18 -3.49
C TYR A 175 -33.66 -41.44 -2.72
N VAL A 176 -34.12 -40.46 -1.93
CA VAL A 176 -35.40 -40.55 -1.20
C VAL A 176 -36.58 -40.64 -2.17
N GLU A 177 -36.60 -39.84 -3.23
CA GLU A 177 -37.62 -39.90 -4.29
C GLU A 177 -37.66 -41.25 -5.01
N GLN A 178 -36.53 -41.96 -5.08
CA GLN A 178 -36.46 -43.31 -5.66
C GLN A 178 -36.97 -44.41 -4.72
N ILE A 179 -36.93 -44.20 -3.40
CA ILE A 179 -37.41 -45.16 -2.40
C ILE A 179 -38.92 -45.00 -2.15
N GLU A 180 -39.46 -43.79 -2.32
CA GLU A 180 -40.89 -43.51 -2.16
C GLU A 180 -41.74 -43.92 -3.39
N LYS A 181 -41.14 -44.51 -4.42
CA LYS A 181 -41.81 -45.14 -5.58
C LYS A 181 -41.90 -46.65 -5.44
#